data_AF-A0A7V2AE16-F1
#
_entry.id   AF-A0A7V2AE16-F1
#
_cell.length_a   1.000
_cell.length_b   1.000
_cell.length_c   1.000
_cell.angle_alpha   90.00
_cell.angle_beta   90.00
_cell.angle_gamma   90.00
#
_symmetry.space_group_name_H-M   'P 1'
#
loop_
_entity.id
_entity.type
_entity.pdbx_description
1 polymer ?
#
loop_
_entity_poly.entity_id
_entity_poly.type
_entity_poly.pdbx_seq_one_letter_code
_entity_poly.pdbx_strand_id
1 'polypeptide(L)'
;MSFCTVVNCMDGRVQLPVFTHLQKRFGVSYVDTVTDAGPVRFLASSPESNAARSMHRRIKVSIDEHGSRKIAVVAHHDCAGNPVARQTQ
;
A
#
# COMPACT_ATOMS: atom_id res chain seq x y z
N MET A 1 -10.39 -15.14 -10.32
CA MET A 1 -10.68 -13.92 -9.52
C MET A 1 -9.67 -12.84 -9.90
N SER A 2 -10.02 -11.54 -9.84
CA SER A 2 -9.10 -10.44 -10.19
C SER A 2 -8.62 -9.70 -8.94
N PHE A 3 -7.31 -9.44 -8.87
CA PHE A 3 -6.64 -8.82 -7.73
C PHE A 3 -5.83 -7.59 -8.15
N CYS A 4 -5.73 -6.62 -7.25
CA CYS A 4 -4.65 -5.65 -7.24
C CYS A 4 -4.00 -5.61 -5.85
N THR A 5 -2.81 -5.02 -5.74
CA THR A 5 -2.11 -4.86 -4.46
C THR A 5 -2.07 -3.39 -4.09
N VAL A 6 -2.24 -3.07 -2.80
CA VAL A 6 -2.00 -1.73 -2.28
C VAL A 6 -1.01 -1.77 -1.14
N VAL A 7 -0.10 -0.81 -1.13
CA VAL A 7 0.76 -0.48 0.00
C VAL A 7 0.27 0.84 0.58
N ASN A 8 -0.24 0.81 1.82
CA ASN A 8 -0.75 2.00 2.51
C ASN A 8 -0.51 1.93 4.02
N CYS A 9 -0.77 3.04 4.71
CA CYS A 9 -0.68 3.08 6.16
C CYS A 9 -1.69 2.13 6.81
N MET A 10 -1.37 1.60 8.00
CA MET A 10 -2.28 0.82 8.83
C MET A 10 -3.45 1.62 9.43
N ASP A 11 -3.47 2.95 9.25
CA ASP A 11 -4.52 3.83 9.74
C ASP A 11 -5.91 3.35 9.29
N GLY A 12 -6.82 3.11 10.24
CA GLY A 12 -8.15 2.58 9.97
C GLY A 12 -9.01 3.50 9.10
N ARG A 13 -8.78 4.82 9.15
CA ARG A 13 -9.55 5.84 8.42
C ARG A 13 -9.41 5.68 6.90
N VAL A 14 -8.30 5.10 6.43
CA VAL A 14 -8.01 4.99 4.99
C VAL A 14 -8.37 3.63 4.38
N GLN A 15 -8.60 2.58 5.18
CA GLN A 15 -8.72 1.21 4.66
C GLN A 15 -9.88 1.05 3.66
N LEU A 16 -11.11 1.32 4.09
CA LEU A 16 -12.29 1.16 3.23
C LEU A 16 -12.31 2.15 2.04
N PRO A 17 -11.99 3.44 2.22
CA PRO A 17 -11.93 4.38 1.10
C PRO A 17 -10.92 3.98 0.02
N VAL A 18 -9.71 3.56 0.42
CA VAL A 18 -8.67 3.13 -0.52
C VAL A 18 -9.07 1.84 -1.22
N PHE A 19 -9.54 0.83 -0.46
CA PHE A 19 -9.98 -0.45 -1.01
C PHE A 19 -11.06 -0.26 -2.08
N THR A 20 -12.13 0.46 -1.75
CA THR A 20 -13.26 0.69 -2.67
C THR A 20 -12.89 1.57 -3.86
N HIS A 21 -12.01 2.56 -3.67
CA HIS A 21 -11.48 3.36 -4.78
C HIS A 21 -10.70 2.49 -5.77
N LEU A 22 -9.82 1.61 -5.29
CA LEU A 22 -8.98 0.76 -6.14
C LEU A 22 -9.79 -0.33 -6.86
N GLN A 23 -10.77 -0.94 -6.20
CA GLN A 23 -11.71 -1.85 -6.88
C GLN A 23 -12.37 -1.19 -8.09
N LYS A 24 -12.92 0.03 -7.89
CA LYS A 24 -13.58 0.79 -8.97
C LYS A 24 -12.59 1.23 -10.05
N ARG A 25 -11.45 1.80 -9.65
CA ARG A 25 -10.42 2.33 -10.57
C ARG A 25 -9.84 1.23 -11.45
N PHE A 26 -9.64 0.03 -10.89
CA PHE A 26 -8.95 -1.05 -11.57
C PHE A 26 -9.85 -2.17 -12.07
N GLY A 27 -11.14 -2.15 -11.75
CA GLY A 27 -12.10 -3.19 -12.14
C GLY A 27 -11.75 -4.55 -11.55
N VAL A 28 -11.25 -4.59 -10.30
CA VAL A 28 -10.84 -5.82 -9.62
C VAL A 28 -11.82 -6.21 -8.52
N SER A 29 -11.95 -7.51 -8.26
CA SER A 29 -12.81 -8.04 -7.20
C SER A 29 -12.17 -7.88 -5.82
N TYR A 30 -10.84 -8.01 -5.72
CA TYR A 30 -10.12 -8.02 -4.45
C TYR A 30 -8.92 -7.08 -4.49
N VAL A 31 -8.58 -6.53 -3.32
CA VAL A 31 -7.39 -5.70 -3.12
C VAL A 31 -6.58 -6.30 -1.98
N ASP A 32 -5.41 -6.85 -2.29
CA ASP A 32 -4.47 -7.30 -1.27
C ASP A 32 -3.83 -6.08 -0.61
N THR A 33 -4.01 -5.94 0.70
CA THR A 33 -3.53 -4.79 1.47
C THR A 33 -2.26 -5.13 2.23
N VAL A 34 -1.14 -4.51 1.85
CA VAL A 34 0.15 -4.61 2.55
C VAL A 34 0.34 -3.35 3.38
N THR A 35 0.13 -3.45 4.69
CA THR A 35 0.11 -2.29 5.59
C THR A 35 1.31 -2.24 6.54
N ASP A 36 1.63 -1.01 6.97
CA ASP A 36 2.57 -0.67 8.05
C ASP A 36 2.30 0.77 8.52
N ALA A 37 2.97 1.28 9.56
CA ALA A 37 2.86 2.68 9.95
C ALA A 37 3.69 3.58 9.00
N GLY A 38 3.02 4.43 8.22
CA GLY A 38 3.67 5.41 7.32
C GLY A 38 4.64 4.81 6.29
N PRO A 39 4.27 3.75 5.54
CA PRO A 39 5.22 2.97 4.76
C PRO A 39 5.89 3.73 3.62
N VAL A 40 5.24 4.77 3.11
CA VAL A 40 5.82 5.66 2.08
C VAL A 40 7.16 6.24 2.55
N ARG A 41 7.33 6.52 3.85
CA ARG A 41 8.56 7.09 4.41
C ARG A 41 9.75 6.19 4.18
N PHE A 42 9.70 4.96 4.69
CA PHE A 42 10.85 4.06 4.60
C PHE A 42 11.03 3.48 3.19
N LEU A 43 9.97 3.36 2.39
CA LEU A 43 10.11 3.01 0.98
C LEU A 43 10.88 4.09 0.19
N ALA A 44 10.67 5.37 0.52
CA ALA A 44 11.38 6.47 -0.12
C ALA A 44 12.80 6.68 0.45
N SER A 45 12.95 6.68 1.79
CA SER A 45 14.21 7.04 2.44
C SER A 45 15.17 5.87 2.64
N SER A 46 14.66 4.63 2.62
CA SER A 46 15.43 3.44 2.99
C SER A 46 14.93 2.17 2.27
N PRO A 47 14.96 2.14 0.91
CA PRO A 47 14.40 1.06 0.11
C PRO A 47 15.06 -0.32 0.36
N GLU A 48 16.29 -0.35 0.86
CA GLU A 48 17.02 -1.59 1.18
C GLU A 48 16.80 -2.08 2.63
N SER A 49 16.03 -1.34 3.43
CA SER A 49 15.73 -1.71 4.82
C SER A 49 15.01 -3.05 4.91
N ASN A 50 15.12 -3.71 6.08
CA ASN A 50 14.39 -4.96 6.34
C ASN A 50 12.87 -4.77 6.20
N ALA A 51 12.35 -3.60 6.56
CA ALA A 51 10.93 -3.26 6.43
C ALA A 51 10.50 -3.20 4.96
N ALA A 52 11.26 -2.49 4.12
CA ALA A 52 11.01 -2.42 2.69
C ALA A 52 11.13 -3.81 2.03
N ARG A 53 12.19 -4.58 2.33
CA ARG A 53 12.34 -5.95 1.83
C ARG A 53 11.18 -6.87 2.24
N SER A 54 10.69 -6.74 3.47
CA SER A 54 9.49 -7.47 3.94
C SER A 54 8.24 -7.07 3.15
N MET A 55 8.05 -5.80 2.83
CA MET A 55 6.97 -5.35 1.94
C MET A 55 7.10 -5.94 0.54
N HIS A 56 8.28 -5.87 -0.07
CA HIS A 56 8.52 -6.45 -1.40
C HIS A 56 8.18 -7.95 -1.44
N ARG A 57 8.55 -8.71 -0.39
CA ARG A 57 8.18 -10.12 -0.28
C ARG A 57 6.66 -10.33 -0.23
N ARG A 58 5.92 -9.54 0.54
CA ARG A 58 4.45 -9.63 0.65
C ARG A 58 3.77 -9.25 -0.68
N ILE A 59 4.27 -8.22 -1.36
CA ILE A 59 3.81 -7.82 -2.69
C ILE A 59 4.06 -8.95 -3.70
N LYS A 60 5.23 -9.58 -3.66
CA LYS A 60 5.58 -10.70 -4.55
C LYS A 60 4.60 -11.87 -4.43
N VAL A 61 4.13 -12.20 -3.23
CA VAL A 61 3.06 -13.20 -3.03
C VAL A 61 1.78 -12.82 -3.78
N SER A 62 1.35 -11.56 -3.71
CA SER A 62 0.17 -11.09 -4.45
C SER A 62 0.36 -11.15 -5.97
N ILE A 63 1.57 -10.87 -6.47
CA ILE A 63 1.89 -10.96 -7.90
C ILE A 63 1.88 -12.41 -8.40
N ASP A 64 2.55 -13.29 -7.66
CA ASP A 64 2.84 -14.66 -8.09
C ASP A 64 1.66 -15.60 -7.86
N GLU A 65 1.02 -15.52 -6.68
CA GLU A 65 -0.04 -16.45 -6.28
C GLU A 65 -1.43 -15.95 -6.67
N HIS A 66 -1.70 -14.64 -6.54
CA HIS A 66 -3.01 -14.05 -6.87
C HIS A 66 -3.06 -13.45 -8.28
N GLY A 67 -1.93 -13.39 -8.98
CA GLY A 67 -1.86 -12.84 -10.34
C GLY A 67 -2.04 -11.31 -10.38
N SER A 68 -1.79 -10.60 -9.28
CA SER A 68 -1.87 -9.13 -9.25
C SER A 68 -0.92 -8.52 -10.29
N ARG A 69 -1.42 -7.56 -11.08
CA ARG A 69 -0.65 -6.79 -12.09
C ARG A 69 -0.70 -5.29 -11.87
N LYS A 70 -1.45 -4.84 -10.86
CA LYS A 70 -1.66 -3.44 -10.53
C LYS A 70 -1.28 -3.25 -9.08
N ILE A 71 -0.31 -2.37 -8.83
CA ILE A 71 0.21 -2.06 -7.50
C ILE A 71 0.00 -0.56 -7.27
N ALA A 72 -0.64 -0.21 -6.17
CA ALA A 72 -0.82 1.17 -5.73
C ALA A 72 0.01 1.44 -4.47
N VAL A 73 0.62 2.62 -4.38
CA VAL A 73 1.21 3.15 -3.14
C VAL A 73 0.37 4.34 -2.73
N VAL A 74 -0.13 4.34 -1.49
CA VAL A 74 -1.05 5.37 -1.00
C VAL A 74 -0.56 5.93 0.33
N ALA A 75 -0.23 7.22 0.32
CA ALA A 75 0.01 8.01 1.52
C ALA A 75 -1.28 8.70 1.98
N HIS A 76 -1.30 9.19 3.22
CA HIS A 76 -2.40 10.00 3.74
C HIS A 76 -1.87 11.15 4.61
N HIS A 77 -2.63 12.24 4.62
CA HIS A 77 -2.37 13.34 5.55
C HIS A 77 -2.66 12.91 6.99
N ASP A 78 -2.11 13.65 7.97
CA ASP A 78 -2.29 13.35 9.39
C ASP A 78 -1.82 11.92 9.77
N CYS A 79 -0.65 11.53 9.24
CA CYS A 79 -0.05 10.23 9.47
C CYS A 79 1.01 10.30 10.58
N ALA A 80 0.78 9.61 11.70
CA ALA A 80 1.77 9.53 12.78
C ALA A 80 3.06 8.78 12.37
N GLY A 81 2.96 7.79 11.48
CA GLY A 81 4.11 7.03 10.98
C GLY A 81 4.98 7.79 9.97
N ASN A 82 4.43 8.84 9.36
CA ASN A 82 5.14 9.74 8.47
C ASN A 82 4.70 11.19 8.76
N PRO A 83 5.23 11.85 9.79
CA PRO A 83 4.74 13.15 10.25
C PRO A 83 5.26 14.31 9.38
N VAL A 84 4.85 14.35 8.12
CA VAL A 84 5.16 15.43 7.16
C VAL A 84 3.89 16.10 6.64
N ALA A 85 4.04 17.32 6.09
CA ALA A 85 2.93 18.08 5.53
C ALA A 85 2.23 17.32 4.39
N ARG A 86 0.93 17.59 4.18
CA ARG A 86 0.10 16.92 3.16
C ARG A 86 0.70 16.97 1.76
N GLN A 87 1.36 18.07 1.40
CA GLN A 87 1.98 18.28 0.09
C GLN A 87 3.29 17.50 -0.09
N THR A 88 3.87 17.01 1.00
CA THR A 88 5.15 16.29 1.06
C THR A 88 4.97 14.78 1.23
N GLN A 89 3.76 14.33 1.58
CA GLN A 89 3.40 12.91 1.73
C GLN A 89 3.58 12.12 0.42
#